data_AF-A0A932UZB3-F1
#
_entry.id   AF-A0A932UZB3-F1
#
_cell.length_a   1.000
_cell.length_b   1.000
_cell.length_c   1.000
_cell.angle_alpha   90.00
_cell.angle_beta   90.00
_cell.angle_gamma   90.00
#
_symmetry.space_group_name_H-M   'P 1'
#
loop_
_entity.id
_entity.type
_entity.pdbx_description
1 polymer ?
#
loop_
_entity_poly.entity_id
_entity_poly.type
_entity_poly.pdbx_seq_one_letter_code
_entity_poly.pdbx_strand_id
1 'polypeptide(L)'
;MRPDVVQRLLICKSFLGEIRFVQTKNAHEVARHVLVAHTAAELALSAIVDHLGYTPNMPKKPPHNFGIIDYSGTLHNEAKVDLPPSAFIQRLNLQRVAIKHQGQLPNVDEWATVGRDTFDHISNACKAHLGRTLVDIDDSALLEDEQIATLIAEAKQADRDRRHKEALELLARALFYLIKTSDNPSIRGIPVGVGRATDATALMPFGVDANSFLCLQDFLPRITEEPSGQLSVNWQQDPYGHPGNWTEQTVAYCLKSLVELAVRVQSAPWTPLAINFWLLYEFKVTALEDDVKITSGAGEGFSFLGRLAEGQSISTSPDASIKTLKTLKKGEFVVGQIWKSKKNDALLSALMRKQHKDEVETVTFYSRADDRISGEIDITKVVITCVPRQTTFVREHYPFLKEIPWDGKARD
;
A
#
# COMPACT_ATOMS: atom_id res chain seq x y z
N MET A 1 -0.93 -13.50 18.61
CA MET A 1 0.53 -13.73 18.81
C MET A 1 1.19 -12.36 18.96
N ARG A 2 2.20 -12.19 19.82
CA ARG A 2 2.86 -10.89 19.97
C ARG A 2 3.75 -10.57 18.75
N PRO A 3 3.96 -9.30 18.36
CA PRO A 3 4.79 -8.94 17.21
C PRO A 3 6.23 -9.46 17.27
N ASP A 4 6.86 -9.46 18.44
CA ASP A 4 8.24 -9.96 18.64
C ASP A 4 8.39 -11.48 18.39
N VAL A 5 7.33 -12.24 18.65
CA VAL A 5 7.27 -13.68 18.36
C VAL A 5 7.13 -13.89 16.86
N VAL A 6 6.23 -13.13 16.21
CA VAL A 6 6.03 -13.19 14.76
C VAL A 6 7.33 -12.85 14.02
N GLN A 7 8.01 -11.76 14.40
CA GLN A 7 9.28 -11.36 13.80
C GLN A 7 10.34 -12.47 13.88
N ARG A 8 10.52 -13.10 15.04
CA ARG A 8 11.47 -14.21 15.20
C ARG A 8 11.11 -15.43 14.34
N LEU A 9 9.82 -15.73 14.20
CA LEU A 9 9.35 -16.82 13.33
C LEU A 9 9.52 -16.49 11.84
N LEU A 10 9.35 -15.22 11.44
CA LEU A 10 9.63 -14.77 10.08
C LEU A 10 11.13 -14.82 9.75
N ILE A 11 12.01 -14.45 10.69
CA ILE A 11 13.46 -14.62 10.55
C ILE A 11 13.82 -16.10 10.43
N CYS A 12 13.23 -16.97 11.27
CA CYS A 12 13.40 -18.42 11.13
C CYS A 12 12.97 -18.90 9.73
N LYS A 13 11.82 -18.43 9.24
CA LYS A 13 11.30 -18.77 7.92
C LYS A 13 12.24 -18.31 6.79
N SER A 14 12.84 -17.12 6.89
CA SER A 14 13.80 -16.64 5.88
C SER A 14 15.07 -17.49 5.84
N PHE A 15 15.66 -17.79 7.00
CA PHE A 15 16.84 -18.66 7.11
C PHE A 15 16.59 -20.06 6.55
N LEU A 16 15.44 -20.66 6.87
CA LEU A 16 15.09 -21.98 6.32
C LEU A 16 14.75 -21.89 4.83
N GLY A 17 14.17 -20.79 4.36
CA GLY A 17 13.89 -20.56 2.94
C GLY A 17 15.12 -20.68 2.05
N GLU A 18 16.29 -20.27 2.53
CA GLU A 18 17.57 -20.35 1.80
C GLU A 18 18.06 -21.78 1.59
N ILE A 19 17.72 -22.71 2.50
CA ILE A 19 18.34 -24.05 2.56
C ILE A 19 17.34 -25.21 2.40
N ARG A 20 16.03 -24.97 2.57
CA ARG A 20 14.99 -26.02 2.61
C ARG A 20 14.88 -26.83 1.33
N PHE A 21 15.10 -26.19 0.18
CA PHE A 21 14.96 -26.82 -1.14
C PHE A 21 16.31 -27.03 -1.85
N VAL A 22 17.42 -26.69 -1.20
CA VAL A 22 18.76 -26.79 -1.78
C VAL A 22 19.42 -28.07 -1.28
N GLN A 23 19.57 -29.05 -2.18
CA GLN A 23 20.39 -30.22 -1.94
C GLN A 23 21.82 -29.96 -2.43
N THR A 24 22.80 -30.36 -1.63
CA THR A 24 24.22 -30.17 -1.96
C THR A 24 25.02 -31.39 -1.51
N LYS A 25 26.01 -31.75 -2.32
CA LYS A 25 26.99 -32.80 -1.98
C LYS A 25 28.29 -32.24 -1.41
N ASN A 26 28.40 -30.92 -1.27
CA ASN A 26 29.59 -30.26 -0.75
C ASN A 26 29.49 -30.19 0.79
N ALA A 27 30.43 -30.83 1.48
CA ALA A 27 30.46 -30.87 2.95
C ALA A 27 30.54 -29.48 3.61
N HIS A 28 31.15 -28.48 2.98
CA HIS A 28 31.16 -27.10 3.48
C HIS A 28 29.79 -26.43 3.38
N GLU A 29 29.07 -26.66 2.28
CA GLU A 29 27.70 -26.16 2.13
C GLU A 29 26.74 -26.88 3.10
N VAL A 30 26.90 -28.19 3.28
CA VAL A 30 26.14 -28.93 4.30
C VAL A 30 26.45 -28.38 5.70
N ALA A 31 27.71 -28.08 6.02
CA ALA A 31 28.06 -27.43 7.28
C ALA A 31 27.37 -26.07 7.44
N ARG A 32 27.34 -25.25 6.38
CA ARG A 32 26.60 -23.97 6.36
C ARG A 32 25.10 -24.20 6.62
N HIS A 33 24.49 -25.18 5.94
CA HIS A 33 23.08 -25.51 6.13
C HIS A 33 22.79 -25.95 7.57
N VAL A 34 23.65 -26.76 8.20
CA VAL A 34 23.51 -27.16 9.60
C VAL A 34 23.54 -25.95 10.54
N LEU A 35 24.47 -25.00 10.32
CA LEU A 35 24.59 -23.80 11.15
C LEU A 35 23.37 -22.87 11.02
N VAL A 36 22.86 -22.70 9.80
CA VAL A 36 21.65 -21.91 9.51
C VAL A 36 20.42 -22.58 10.11
N ALA A 37 20.26 -23.89 9.91
CA ALA A 37 19.16 -24.68 10.47
C ALA A 37 19.12 -24.65 12.00
N HIS A 38 20.27 -24.79 12.66
CA HIS A 38 20.39 -24.67 14.12
C HIS A 38 19.93 -23.30 14.61
N THR A 39 20.43 -22.23 13.98
CA THR A 39 20.08 -20.85 14.36
C THR A 39 18.58 -20.58 14.16
N ALA A 40 18.02 -21.03 13.03
CA ALA A 40 16.59 -20.88 12.74
C ALA A 40 15.72 -21.64 13.75
N ALA A 41 16.11 -22.88 14.10
CA ALA A 41 15.40 -23.68 15.08
C ALA A 41 15.44 -23.05 16.48
N GLU A 42 16.59 -22.53 16.91
CA GLU A 42 16.73 -21.83 18.19
C GLU A 42 15.86 -20.56 18.26
N LEU A 43 15.84 -19.76 17.19
CA LEU A 43 14.97 -18.59 17.09
C LEU A 43 13.49 -18.95 17.19
N ALA A 44 13.03 -20.00 16.50
CA ALA A 44 11.64 -20.39 16.53
C ALA A 44 11.22 -21.00 17.87
N LEU A 45 12.03 -21.90 18.44
CA LEU A 45 11.72 -22.52 19.73
C LEU A 45 11.70 -21.47 20.85
N SER A 46 12.66 -20.53 20.85
CA SER A 46 12.64 -19.43 21.81
C SER A 46 11.41 -18.53 21.67
N ALA A 47 10.99 -18.24 20.44
CA ALA A 47 9.78 -17.46 20.18
C ALA A 47 8.51 -18.18 20.68
N ILE A 48 8.40 -19.50 20.49
CA ILE A 48 7.28 -20.30 20.98
C ILE A 48 7.26 -20.31 22.52
N VAL A 49 8.40 -20.59 23.15
CA VAL A 49 8.55 -20.58 24.61
C VAL A 49 8.11 -19.25 25.21
N ASP A 50 8.60 -18.14 24.63
CA ASP A 50 8.24 -16.79 25.05
C ASP A 50 6.76 -16.48 24.83
N HIS A 51 6.16 -16.98 23.75
CA HIS A 51 4.74 -16.77 23.45
C HIS A 51 3.83 -17.43 24.48
N LEU A 52 4.19 -18.65 24.91
CA LEU A 52 3.43 -19.43 25.87
C LEU A 52 3.59 -18.90 27.30
N GLY A 53 4.42 -17.87 27.51
CA GLY A 53 4.73 -17.38 28.85
C GLY A 53 5.49 -18.40 29.68
N TYR A 54 6.05 -19.42 29.04
CA TYR A 54 7.04 -20.31 29.64
C TYR A 54 8.35 -19.55 29.66
N THR A 55 8.42 -18.44 30.41
CA THR A 55 9.72 -17.99 30.87
C THR A 55 10.37 -19.24 31.46
N PRO A 56 11.52 -19.68 30.95
CA PRO A 56 12.30 -20.63 31.71
C PRO A 56 12.45 -20.02 33.11
N ASN A 57 12.67 -20.81 34.15
CA ASN A 57 13.20 -20.28 35.40
C ASN A 57 14.61 -19.70 35.13
N MET A 58 14.65 -18.63 34.36
CA MET A 58 15.80 -17.85 33.97
C MET A 58 16.15 -17.10 35.24
N PRO A 59 17.35 -17.31 35.78
CA PRO A 59 17.90 -16.35 36.71
C PRO A 59 17.80 -14.97 36.06
N LYS A 60 17.68 -13.89 36.86
CA LYS A 60 17.59 -12.50 36.37
C LYS A 60 18.70 -12.10 35.38
N LYS A 61 19.74 -12.93 35.23
CA LYS A 61 20.61 -13.02 34.05
C LYS A 61 20.44 -14.41 33.43
N PRO A 62 20.02 -14.56 32.17
CA PRO A 62 20.13 -15.85 31.51
C PRO A 62 21.59 -16.31 31.59
N PRO A 63 21.88 -17.53 32.07
CA PRO A 63 23.24 -18.03 32.04
C PRO A 63 23.74 -18.00 30.59
N HIS A 64 25.04 -17.74 30.39
CA HIS A 64 25.67 -17.66 29.07
C HIS A 64 25.50 -18.91 28.17
N ASN A 65 24.83 -19.96 28.66
CA ASN A 65 24.65 -21.25 28.01
C ASN A 65 23.18 -21.63 27.75
N PHE A 66 22.20 -20.73 27.98
CA PHE A 66 20.81 -21.03 27.63
C PHE A 66 20.65 -21.04 26.10
N GLY A 67 20.22 -22.15 25.52
CA GLY A 67 20.14 -22.29 24.07
C GLY A 67 19.09 -23.30 23.58
N ILE A 68 19.24 -23.74 22.34
CA ILE A 68 18.25 -24.58 21.63
C ILE A 68 17.75 -25.79 22.44
N ILE A 69 18.62 -26.46 23.22
CA ILE A 69 18.28 -27.64 24.00
C ILE A 69 17.36 -27.26 25.16
N ASP A 70 17.62 -26.14 25.81
CA ASP A 70 16.82 -25.65 26.93
C ASP A 70 15.42 -25.26 26.45
N TYR A 71 15.31 -24.52 25.33
CA TYR A 71 14.01 -24.18 24.75
C TYR A 71 13.21 -25.43 24.36
N SER A 72 13.85 -26.41 23.71
CA SER A 72 13.20 -27.67 23.37
C SER A 72 12.75 -28.45 24.60
N GLY A 73 13.56 -28.46 25.67
CA GLY A 73 13.24 -29.11 26.94
C GLY A 73 12.07 -28.45 27.66
N THR A 74 12.04 -27.11 27.70
CA THR A 74 10.92 -26.35 28.27
C THR A 74 9.61 -26.67 27.57
N LEU A 75 9.57 -26.70 26.23
CA LEU A 75 8.36 -27.03 25.50
C LEU A 75 7.90 -28.48 25.76
N HIS A 76 8.82 -29.43 25.84
CA HIS A 76 8.48 -30.82 26.14
C HIS A 76 7.86 -30.98 27.54
N ASN A 77 8.45 -30.31 28.54
CA ASN A 77 8.04 -30.47 29.94
C ASN A 77 6.76 -29.69 30.28
N GLU A 78 6.64 -28.45 29.83
CA GLU A 78 5.56 -27.53 30.23
C GLU A 78 4.31 -27.68 29.35
N ALA A 79 4.48 -27.93 28.06
CA ALA A 79 3.35 -27.95 27.13
C ALA A 79 2.62 -29.31 27.09
N LYS A 80 3.21 -30.39 27.61
CA LYS A 80 2.69 -31.77 27.58
C LYS A 80 2.23 -32.24 26.19
N VAL A 81 2.75 -31.61 25.13
CA VAL A 81 2.56 -32.04 23.75
C VAL A 81 3.79 -32.85 23.36
N ASP A 82 3.55 -34.02 22.81
CA ASP A 82 4.59 -34.92 22.31
C ASP A 82 5.24 -34.29 21.06
N LEU A 83 6.22 -33.41 21.28
CA LEU A 83 7.07 -32.87 20.23
C LEU A 83 7.98 -33.99 19.70
N PRO A 84 7.92 -34.37 18.42
CA PRO A 84 8.85 -35.35 17.86
C PRO A 84 10.27 -34.75 17.74
N PRO A 85 11.32 -35.54 18.02
CA PRO A 85 11.78 -35.80 19.38
C PRO A 85 13.04 -34.98 19.67
N SER A 86 13.30 -34.73 20.95
CA SER A 86 14.55 -34.19 21.49
C SER A 86 15.81 -34.67 20.74
N ALA A 87 15.81 -35.91 20.23
CA ALA A 87 16.90 -36.50 19.46
C ALA A 87 17.29 -35.72 18.19
N PHE A 88 16.36 -35.19 17.38
CA PHE A 88 16.76 -34.41 16.18
C PHE A 88 17.45 -33.11 16.59
N ILE A 89 16.85 -32.35 17.51
CA ILE A 89 17.40 -31.09 18.01
C ILE A 89 18.73 -31.31 18.74
N GLN A 90 18.86 -32.41 19.49
CA GLN A 90 20.13 -32.83 20.09
C GLN A 90 21.19 -33.15 19.04
N ARG A 91 20.87 -33.95 18.01
CA ARG A 91 21.80 -34.22 16.90
C ARG A 91 22.21 -32.94 16.18
N LEU A 92 21.26 -32.03 15.91
CA LEU A 92 21.52 -30.76 15.26
C LEU A 92 22.47 -29.89 16.09
N ASN A 93 22.26 -29.83 17.40
CA ASN A 93 23.14 -29.11 18.32
C ASN A 93 24.54 -29.74 18.41
N LEU A 94 24.62 -31.08 18.51
CA LEU A 94 25.89 -31.81 18.52
C LEU A 94 26.70 -31.56 17.25
N GLN A 95 26.06 -31.65 16.08
CA GLN A 95 26.72 -31.39 14.81
C GLN A 95 27.18 -29.93 14.69
N ARG A 96 26.36 -28.95 15.14
CA ARG A 96 26.76 -27.53 15.22
C ARG A 96 27.97 -27.33 16.13
N VAL A 97 28.03 -28.02 17.27
CA VAL A 97 29.18 -27.98 18.19
C VAL A 97 30.43 -28.59 17.54
N ALA A 98 30.30 -29.73 16.87
CA ALA A 98 31.39 -30.38 16.14
C ALA A 98 31.96 -29.47 15.03
N ILE A 99 31.09 -28.80 14.27
CA ILE A 99 31.51 -27.82 13.26
C ILE A 99 32.24 -26.63 13.93
N LYS A 100 31.61 -25.96 14.91
CA LYS A 100 32.14 -24.69 15.45
C LYS A 100 33.38 -24.85 16.33
N HIS A 101 33.48 -25.93 17.10
CA HIS A 101 34.50 -26.07 18.13
C HIS A 101 35.54 -27.15 17.80
N GLN A 102 35.22 -28.08 16.91
CA GLN A 102 36.11 -29.19 16.55
C GLN A 102 36.55 -29.14 15.07
N GLY A 103 35.96 -28.25 14.26
CA GLY A 103 36.25 -28.15 12.82
C GLY A 103 35.81 -29.39 12.03
N GLN A 104 34.92 -30.22 12.60
CA GLN A 104 34.48 -31.46 11.97
C GLN A 104 33.35 -31.19 10.98
N LEU A 105 33.58 -31.53 9.71
CA LEU A 105 32.56 -31.42 8.68
C LEU A 105 31.49 -32.51 8.85
N PRO A 106 30.22 -32.19 8.56
CA PRO A 106 29.12 -33.15 8.67
C PRO A 106 29.21 -34.24 7.60
N ASN A 107 28.63 -35.40 7.88
CA ASN A 107 28.36 -36.40 6.87
C ASN A 107 27.33 -35.83 5.87
N VAL A 108 27.70 -35.79 4.60
CA VAL A 108 26.89 -35.15 3.55
C VAL A 108 25.55 -35.86 3.36
N ASP A 109 25.55 -37.20 3.36
CA ASP A 109 24.34 -37.99 3.10
C ASP A 109 23.35 -37.91 4.28
N GLU A 110 23.85 -37.89 5.52
CA GLU A 110 23.02 -37.75 6.71
C GLU A 110 22.36 -36.37 6.80
N TRP A 111 23.09 -35.30 6.44
CA TRP A 111 22.65 -33.92 6.65
C TRP A 111 22.16 -33.22 5.37
N ALA A 112 22.03 -33.95 4.26
CA ALA A 112 21.59 -33.41 2.96
C ALA A 112 20.21 -32.73 3.02
N THR A 113 19.33 -33.18 3.92
CA THR A 113 17.95 -32.70 4.06
C THR A 113 17.73 -31.79 5.27
N VAL A 114 18.79 -31.37 5.97
CA VAL A 114 18.67 -30.64 7.24
C VAL A 114 17.74 -29.43 7.18
N GLY A 115 17.76 -28.66 6.10
CA GLY A 115 16.86 -27.50 5.93
C GLY A 115 15.38 -27.89 5.87
N ARG A 116 15.05 -29.00 5.19
CA ARG A 116 13.68 -29.54 5.13
C ARG A 116 13.26 -30.12 6.46
N ASP A 117 14.11 -30.95 7.06
CA ASP A 117 13.80 -31.63 8.32
C ASP A 117 13.58 -30.60 9.43
N THR A 118 14.44 -29.59 9.53
CA THR A 118 14.25 -28.48 10.49
C THR A 118 12.97 -27.72 10.21
N PHE A 119 12.63 -27.40 8.95
CA PHE A 119 11.38 -26.73 8.63
C PHE A 119 10.17 -27.54 9.09
N ASP A 120 10.15 -28.84 8.82
CA ASP A 120 9.02 -29.70 9.16
C ASP A 120 8.87 -29.83 10.69
N HIS A 121 9.98 -30.00 11.43
CA HIS A 121 9.97 -30.01 12.90
C HIS A 121 9.47 -28.68 13.50
N ILE A 122 9.98 -27.54 13.02
CA ILE A 122 9.55 -26.22 13.53
C ILE A 122 8.11 -25.92 13.12
N SER A 123 7.69 -26.28 11.92
CA SER A 123 6.31 -26.10 11.45
C SER A 123 5.33 -26.91 12.30
N ASN A 124 5.68 -28.14 12.66
CA ASN A 124 4.91 -28.97 13.58
C ASN A 124 4.84 -28.37 14.98
N ALA A 125 5.96 -27.85 15.50
CA ALA A 125 5.99 -27.15 16.79
C ALA A 125 5.10 -25.89 16.78
N CYS A 126 5.15 -25.09 15.70
CA CYS A 126 4.26 -23.95 15.51
C CYS A 126 2.80 -24.41 15.50
N LYS A 127 2.46 -25.48 14.75
CA LYS A 127 1.09 -25.97 14.68
C LYS A 127 0.57 -26.44 16.05
N ALA A 128 1.42 -27.16 16.79
CA ALA A 128 1.09 -27.68 18.11
C ALA A 128 0.86 -26.57 19.15
N HIS A 129 1.71 -25.53 19.15
CA HIS A 129 1.72 -24.53 20.23
C HIS A 129 1.05 -23.20 19.86
N LEU A 130 0.99 -22.86 18.58
CA LEU A 130 0.48 -21.59 18.06
C LEU A 130 -0.83 -21.79 17.26
N GLY A 131 -1.24 -23.04 17.02
CA GLY A 131 -2.41 -23.38 16.20
C GLY A 131 -2.25 -23.11 14.71
N ARG A 132 -1.03 -22.78 14.25
CA ARG A 132 -0.71 -22.42 12.85
C ARG A 132 0.64 -22.98 12.45
N THR A 133 0.78 -23.39 11.20
CA THR A 133 2.05 -23.88 10.68
C THR A 133 3.02 -22.72 10.42
N LEU A 134 4.32 -23.00 10.26
CA LEU A 134 5.29 -21.97 9.86
C LEU A 134 4.99 -21.41 8.45
N VAL A 135 4.29 -22.18 7.60
CA VAL A 135 3.83 -21.72 6.28
C VAL A 135 2.80 -20.60 6.41
N ASP A 136 1.87 -20.73 7.37
CA ASP A 136 0.76 -19.80 7.60
C ASP A 136 1.19 -18.46 8.23
N ILE A 137 2.44 -18.38 8.72
CA ILE A 137 3.01 -17.15 9.27
C ILE A 137 3.67 -16.40 8.13
N ASP A 138 3.15 -15.21 7.82
CA ASP A 138 3.72 -14.31 6.81
C ASP A 138 3.74 -12.87 7.33
N ASP A 139 4.35 -12.00 6.54
CA ASP A 139 4.58 -10.60 6.90
C ASP A 139 3.28 -9.83 7.17
N SER A 140 2.10 -10.34 6.74
CA SER A 140 0.82 -9.68 7.05
C SER A 140 0.49 -9.70 8.54
N ALA A 141 1.11 -10.58 9.32
CA ALA A 141 0.98 -10.58 10.77
C ALA A 141 1.74 -9.43 11.45
N LEU A 142 2.54 -8.66 10.70
CA LEU A 142 3.23 -7.46 11.18
C LEU A 142 2.44 -6.17 10.94
N LEU A 143 1.30 -6.23 10.26
CA LEU A 143 0.48 -5.06 9.95
C LEU A 143 -0.13 -4.48 11.23
N GLU A 144 0.08 -3.18 11.44
CA GLU A 144 -0.43 -2.46 12.62
C GLU A 144 -1.88 -1.99 12.44
N ASP A 145 -2.27 -1.62 11.22
CA ASP A 145 -3.61 -1.14 10.90
C ASP A 145 -4.59 -2.31 10.73
N GLU A 146 -5.56 -2.40 11.65
CA GLU A 146 -6.56 -3.47 11.70
C GLU A 146 -7.45 -3.51 10.45
N GLN A 147 -7.74 -2.36 9.84
CA GLN A 147 -8.55 -2.29 8.63
C GLN A 147 -7.80 -2.87 7.43
N ILE A 148 -6.51 -2.54 7.30
CA ILE A 148 -5.64 -3.10 6.25
C ILE A 148 -5.47 -4.61 6.46
N ALA A 149 -5.21 -5.04 7.70
CA ALA A 149 -5.06 -6.45 8.04
C ALA A 149 -6.33 -7.27 7.73
N THR A 150 -7.51 -6.72 8.02
CA THR A 150 -8.81 -7.34 7.73
C THR A 150 -9.02 -7.52 6.22
N LEU A 151 -8.80 -6.46 5.43
CA LEU A 151 -8.93 -6.53 3.96
C LEU A 151 -7.96 -7.54 3.33
N ILE A 152 -6.74 -7.65 3.87
CA ILE A 152 -5.76 -8.64 3.42
C ILE A 152 -6.18 -10.07 3.78
N ALA A 153 -6.77 -10.28 4.97
CA ALA A 153 -7.32 -11.58 5.36
C ALA A 153 -8.51 -11.98 4.49
N GLU A 154 -9.41 -11.04 4.18
CA GLU A 154 -10.54 -11.25 3.26
C GLU A 154 -10.05 -11.55 1.83
N ALA A 155 -9.02 -10.85 1.35
CA ALA A 155 -8.44 -11.11 0.04
C ALA A 155 -7.85 -12.52 -0.06
N LYS A 156 -7.14 -12.97 0.98
CA LYS A 156 -6.63 -14.36 1.08
C LYS A 156 -7.76 -15.38 1.05
N GLN A 157 -8.89 -15.10 1.70
CA GLN A 157 -10.04 -16.01 1.68
C GLN A 157 -10.71 -16.03 0.30
N ALA A 158 -10.92 -14.87 -0.33
CA ALA A 158 -11.45 -14.78 -1.68
C ALA A 158 -10.59 -15.54 -2.71
N ASP A 159 -9.26 -15.47 -2.57
CA ASP A 159 -8.33 -16.22 -3.41
C ASP A 159 -8.47 -17.74 -3.25
N ARG A 160 -8.56 -18.25 -2.01
CA ARG A 160 -8.84 -19.67 -1.73
C ARG A 160 -10.15 -20.15 -2.33
N ASP A 161 -11.15 -19.28 -2.36
CA ASP A 161 -12.46 -19.52 -2.96
C ASP A 161 -12.45 -19.33 -4.50
N ARG A 162 -11.29 -19.09 -5.11
CA ARG A 162 -11.08 -18.81 -6.55
C ARG A 162 -11.83 -17.57 -7.07
N ARG A 163 -12.14 -16.63 -6.17
CA ARG A 163 -12.75 -15.32 -6.48
C ARG A 163 -11.65 -14.27 -6.69
N HIS A 164 -10.76 -14.52 -7.66
CA HIS A 164 -9.53 -13.71 -7.84
C HIS A 164 -9.78 -12.24 -8.13
N LYS A 165 -10.83 -11.91 -8.90
CA LYS A 165 -11.21 -10.51 -9.15
C LYS A 165 -11.51 -9.79 -7.84
N GLU A 166 -12.33 -10.39 -6.99
CA GLU A 166 -12.69 -9.81 -5.69
C GLU A 166 -11.47 -9.70 -4.77
N ALA A 167 -10.58 -10.70 -4.78
CA ALA A 167 -9.32 -10.61 -4.05
C ALA A 167 -8.49 -9.38 -4.46
N LEU A 168 -8.36 -9.10 -5.77
CA LEU A 168 -7.67 -7.90 -6.27
C LEU A 168 -8.39 -6.60 -5.87
N GLU A 169 -9.73 -6.58 -5.87
CA GLU A 169 -10.51 -5.42 -5.42
C GLU A 169 -10.29 -5.14 -3.92
N LEU A 170 -10.21 -6.18 -3.09
CA LEU A 170 -9.89 -6.07 -1.66
C LEU A 170 -8.45 -5.58 -1.43
N LEU A 171 -7.48 -6.08 -2.19
CA LEU A 171 -6.09 -5.61 -2.14
C LEU A 171 -5.97 -4.13 -2.55
N ALA A 172 -6.72 -3.69 -3.57
CA ALA A 172 -6.74 -2.28 -3.97
C ALA A 172 -7.31 -1.38 -2.88
N ARG A 173 -8.38 -1.83 -2.19
CA ARG A 173 -8.92 -1.11 -1.02
C ARG A 173 -7.91 -1.04 0.12
N ALA A 174 -7.20 -2.13 0.39
CA ALA A 174 -6.15 -2.15 1.41
C ALA A 174 -5.02 -1.16 1.09
N LEU A 175 -4.56 -1.11 -0.18
CA LEU A 175 -3.58 -0.13 -0.64
C LEU A 175 -4.10 1.31 -0.53
N PHE A 176 -5.38 1.54 -0.83
CA PHE A 176 -6.00 2.86 -0.69
C PHE A 176 -5.98 3.32 0.77
N TYR A 177 -6.37 2.45 1.71
CA TYR A 177 -6.32 2.78 3.13
C TYR A 177 -4.89 3.01 3.59
N LEU A 178 -3.94 2.15 3.22
CA LEU A 178 -2.51 2.34 3.52
C LEU A 178 -2.02 3.74 3.13
N ILE A 179 -2.32 4.18 1.90
CA ILE A 179 -1.91 5.49 1.41
C ILE A 179 -2.65 6.63 2.11
N LYS A 180 -3.95 6.45 2.37
CA LYS A 180 -4.81 7.48 2.98
C LYS A 180 -4.49 7.71 4.46
N THR A 181 -4.24 6.65 5.22
CA THR A 181 -3.98 6.71 6.66
C THR A 181 -2.51 6.91 6.99
N SER A 182 -1.58 6.71 6.03
CA SER A 182 -0.16 6.96 6.25
C SER A 182 0.11 8.39 6.70
N ASP A 183 0.87 8.56 7.78
CA ASP A 183 1.34 9.88 8.22
C ASP A 183 2.50 10.41 7.38
N ASN A 184 3.03 9.61 6.45
CA ASN A 184 4.13 10.02 5.58
C ASN A 184 3.62 10.87 4.40
N PRO A 185 4.00 12.16 4.32
CA PRO A 185 3.59 13.06 3.22
C PRO A 185 3.94 12.53 1.82
N SER A 186 5.02 11.74 1.73
CA SER A 186 5.53 11.20 0.47
C SER A 186 4.65 10.08 -0.10
N ILE A 187 3.87 9.45 0.76
CA ILE A 187 2.98 8.34 0.42
C ILE A 187 1.57 8.89 0.17
N ARG A 188 1.15 9.89 0.97
CA ARG A 188 -0.18 10.51 0.83
C ARG A 188 -0.42 11.04 -0.57
N GLY A 189 -1.60 10.70 -1.10
CA GLY A 189 -2.06 11.22 -2.39
C GLY A 189 -1.56 10.44 -3.61
N ILE A 190 -0.78 9.37 -3.42
CA ILE A 190 -0.51 8.40 -4.48
C ILE A 190 -1.84 7.74 -4.88
N PRO A 191 -2.26 7.78 -6.16
CA PRO A 191 -3.45 7.09 -6.61
C PRO A 191 -3.27 5.57 -6.57
N VAL A 192 -4.38 4.85 -6.43
CA VAL A 192 -4.43 3.39 -6.55
C VAL A 192 -4.97 3.00 -7.92
N GLY A 193 -4.44 1.92 -8.50
CA GLY A 193 -4.75 1.43 -9.85
C GLY A 193 -4.21 2.34 -10.96
N VAL A 194 -3.14 3.10 -10.70
CA VAL A 194 -2.52 4.02 -11.68
C VAL A 194 -1.01 3.98 -11.54
N GLY A 195 -0.34 3.24 -12.41
CA GLY A 195 1.13 3.15 -12.44
C GLY A 195 1.78 4.48 -12.86
N ARG A 196 2.48 5.13 -11.93
CA ARG A 196 3.29 6.34 -12.21
C ARG A 196 4.71 6.16 -11.70
N ALA A 197 5.68 6.39 -12.59
CA ALA A 197 7.10 6.27 -12.26
C ALA A 197 7.53 7.23 -11.12
N THR A 198 6.92 8.42 -11.04
CA THR A 198 7.16 9.39 -9.95
C THR A 198 6.77 8.83 -8.59
N ASP A 199 5.64 8.14 -8.52
CA ASP A 199 5.08 7.61 -7.28
C ASP A 199 5.91 6.38 -6.83
N ALA A 200 6.30 5.54 -7.79
CA ALA A 200 7.22 4.43 -7.53
C ALA A 200 8.59 4.90 -7.02
N THR A 201 9.14 5.97 -7.62
CA THR A 201 10.42 6.57 -7.19
C THR A 201 10.32 7.15 -5.77
N ALA A 202 9.18 7.73 -5.40
CA ALA A 202 8.95 8.26 -4.06
C ALA A 202 8.96 7.18 -2.97
N LEU A 203 8.70 5.91 -3.34
CA LEU A 203 8.67 4.79 -2.40
C LEU A 203 10.04 4.08 -2.25
N MET A 204 10.98 4.30 -3.18
CA MET A 204 12.32 3.69 -3.15
C MET A 204 13.11 3.96 -1.86
N PRO A 205 13.08 5.17 -1.25
CA PRO A 205 13.78 5.42 0.02
C PRO A 205 13.32 4.52 1.17
N PHE A 206 12.12 3.95 1.08
CA PHE A 206 11.57 2.99 2.06
C PHE A 206 11.92 1.54 1.73
N GLY A 207 12.83 1.33 0.77
CA GLY A 207 13.23 0.01 0.30
C GLY A 207 12.18 -0.68 -0.59
N VAL A 208 11.21 0.05 -1.12
CA VAL A 208 10.22 -0.50 -2.06
C VAL A 208 10.82 -0.53 -3.46
N ASP A 209 10.78 -1.70 -4.11
CA ASP A 209 11.21 -1.82 -5.50
C ASP A 209 10.22 -1.12 -6.44
N ALA A 210 10.72 -0.21 -7.28
CA ALA A 210 9.89 0.64 -8.13
C ALA A 210 9.09 -0.18 -9.16
N ASN A 211 9.72 -1.18 -9.78
CA ASN A 211 9.05 -2.06 -10.74
C ASN A 211 7.95 -2.87 -10.06
N SER A 212 8.22 -3.36 -8.85
CA SER A 212 7.24 -4.12 -8.09
C SER A 212 6.00 -3.29 -7.74
N PHE A 213 6.20 -2.02 -7.39
CA PHE A 213 5.09 -1.11 -7.14
C PHE A 213 4.30 -0.78 -8.41
N LEU A 214 4.98 -0.57 -9.55
CA LEU A 214 4.31 -0.30 -10.83
C LEU A 214 3.46 -1.50 -11.27
N CYS A 215 4.01 -2.71 -11.23
CA CYS A 215 3.26 -3.93 -11.55
C CYS A 215 2.09 -4.14 -10.59
N LEU A 216 2.26 -3.87 -9.29
CA LEU A 216 1.17 -3.89 -8.32
C LEU A 216 0.04 -2.93 -8.75
N GLN A 217 0.38 -1.70 -9.14
CA GLN A 217 -0.60 -0.71 -9.60
C GLN A 217 -1.32 -1.14 -10.88
N ASP A 218 -0.62 -1.78 -11.82
CA ASP A 218 -1.20 -2.22 -13.10
C ASP A 218 -2.22 -3.35 -12.92
N PHE A 219 -2.02 -4.24 -11.94
CA PHE A 219 -2.94 -5.35 -11.68
C PHE A 219 -4.14 -4.99 -10.80
N LEU A 220 -4.12 -3.83 -10.16
CA LEU A 220 -5.17 -3.41 -9.25
C LEU A 220 -6.17 -2.46 -9.93
N PRO A 221 -7.46 -2.54 -9.59
CA PRO A 221 -8.43 -1.55 -10.04
C PRO A 221 -8.14 -0.18 -9.42
N ARG A 222 -8.61 0.86 -10.10
CA ARG A 222 -8.59 2.21 -9.56
C ARG A 222 -9.61 2.33 -8.43
N ILE A 223 -9.15 2.85 -7.29
CA ILE A 223 -10.00 3.18 -6.15
C ILE A 223 -10.18 4.69 -6.08
N THR A 224 -11.44 5.13 -6.06
CA THR A 224 -11.80 6.53 -5.85
C THR A 224 -12.80 6.66 -4.72
N GLU A 225 -12.57 7.62 -3.83
CA GLU A 225 -13.51 7.96 -2.77
C GLU A 225 -14.45 9.07 -3.26
N GLU A 226 -15.74 8.77 -3.27
CA GLU A 226 -16.77 9.76 -3.52
C GLU A 226 -16.89 10.76 -2.36
N PRO A 227 -17.47 11.95 -2.57
CA PRO A 227 -17.71 12.91 -1.49
C PRO A 227 -18.59 12.39 -0.35
N SER A 228 -19.31 11.28 -0.54
CA SER A 228 -20.07 10.56 0.48
C SER A 228 -19.19 9.73 1.42
N GLY A 229 -17.89 9.55 1.10
CA GLY A 229 -16.99 8.59 1.73
C GLY A 229 -17.11 7.18 1.16
N GLN A 230 -18.02 6.94 0.21
CA GLN A 230 -18.14 5.64 -0.46
C GLN A 230 -16.98 5.42 -1.43
N LEU A 231 -16.37 4.23 -1.37
CA LEU A 231 -15.35 3.82 -2.32
C LEU A 231 -15.99 3.23 -3.58
N SER A 232 -15.56 3.75 -4.73
CA SER A 232 -15.86 3.22 -6.04
C SER A 232 -14.64 2.46 -6.58
N VAL A 233 -14.92 1.32 -7.21
CA VAL A 233 -13.91 0.43 -7.82
C VAL A 233 -14.08 0.50 -9.33
N ASN A 234 -13.04 0.92 -10.04
CA ASN A 234 -13.07 1.09 -11.49
C ASN A 234 -11.94 0.29 -12.16
N TRP A 235 -12.32 -0.66 -13.01
CA TRP A 235 -11.39 -1.46 -13.79
C TRP A 235 -11.14 -0.82 -15.14
N GLN A 236 -9.88 -0.48 -15.43
CA GLN A 236 -9.46 -0.15 -16.79
C GLN A 236 -9.17 -1.45 -17.54
N GLN A 237 -10.19 -1.99 -18.21
CA GLN A 237 -10.10 -3.30 -18.87
C GLN A 237 -9.11 -3.31 -20.04
N ASP A 238 -9.01 -2.21 -20.79
CA ASP A 238 -8.17 -2.13 -21.99
C ASP A 238 -6.67 -2.39 -21.73
N PRO A 239 -6.02 -1.76 -20.73
CA PRO A 239 -4.60 -2.04 -20.47
C PRO A 239 -4.40 -3.38 -19.74
N TYR A 240 -4.87 -3.48 -18.49
CA TYR A 240 -4.48 -4.59 -17.59
C TYR A 240 -5.63 -5.10 -16.71
N GLY A 241 -6.78 -4.40 -16.68
CA GLY A 241 -7.92 -4.73 -15.82
C GLY A 241 -8.87 -5.80 -16.36
N HIS A 242 -8.45 -6.58 -17.34
CA HIS A 242 -9.28 -7.59 -18.00
C HIS A 242 -9.20 -8.97 -17.31
N PRO A 243 -10.18 -9.88 -17.51
CA PRO A 243 -10.23 -11.21 -16.88
C PRO A 243 -8.97 -12.07 -17.05
N GLY A 244 -8.19 -11.89 -18.12
CA GLY A 244 -6.93 -12.61 -18.33
C GLY A 244 -5.88 -12.40 -17.23
N ASN A 245 -5.99 -11.32 -16.45
CA ASN A 245 -5.08 -11.03 -15.33
C ASN A 245 -5.69 -11.38 -13.96
N TRP A 246 -6.94 -11.85 -13.90
CA TRP A 246 -7.58 -12.25 -12.65
C TRP A 246 -7.24 -13.71 -12.32
N THR A 247 -5.96 -13.94 -12.03
CA THR A 247 -5.39 -15.26 -11.81
C THR A 247 -4.85 -15.41 -10.39
N GLU A 248 -4.71 -16.66 -9.93
CA GLU A 248 -4.04 -17.00 -8.67
C GLU A 248 -2.62 -16.41 -8.62
N GLN A 249 -1.85 -16.46 -9.72
CA GLN A 249 -0.49 -15.92 -9.76
C GLN A 249 -0.47 -14.41 -9.56
N THR A 250 -1.40 -13.69 -10.19
CA THR A 250 -1.53 -12.24 -10.04
C THR A 250 -1.94 -11.86 -8.61
N VAL A 251 -2.91 -12.58 -8.02
CA VAL A 251 -3.31 -12.34 -6.64
C VAL A 251 -2.15 -12.60 -5.69
N ALA A 252 -1.43 -13.72 -5.84
CA ALA A 252 -0.27 -14.05 -5.01
C ALA A 252 0.84 -12.98 -5.10
N TYR A 253 1.09 -12.47 -6.31
CA TYR A 253 2.02 -11.36 -6.53
C TYR A 253 1.55 -10.09 -5.81
N CYS A 254 0.32 -9.63 -6.08
CA CYS A 254 -0.21 -8.39 -5.49
C CYS A 254 -0.30 -8.47 -3.96
N LEU A 255 -0.70 -9.61 -3.42
CA LEU A 255 -0.76 -9.85 -1.98
C LEU A 255 0.63 -9.70 -1.35
N LYS A 256 1.65 -10.38 -1.92
CA LYS A 256 3.03 -10.29 -1.44
C LYS A 256 3.55 -8.85 -1.52
N SER A 257 3.43 -8.21 -2.69
CA SER A 257 3.92 -6.85 -2.91
C SER A 257 3.25 -5.82 -2.01
N LEU A 258 1.94 -5.94 -1.78
CA LEU A 258 1.20 -5.04 -0.89
C LEU A 258 1.61 -5.21 0.58
N VAL A 259 1.74 -6.45 1.04
CA VAL A 259 2.18 -6.72 2.42
C VAL A 259 3.59 -6.19 2.65
N GLU A 260 4.53 -6.46 1.73
CA GLU A 260 5.89 -5.94 1.80
C GLU A 260 5.91 -4.40 1.84
N LEU A 261 5.10 -3.76 0.98
CA LEU A 261 4.95 -2.31 0.97
C LEU A 261 4.43 -1.81 2.32
N ALA A 262 3.33 -2.37 2.81
CA ALA A 262 2.68 -1.96 4.05
C ALA A 262 3.62 -2.05 5.25
N VAL A 263 4.32 -3.17 5.41
CA VAL A 263 5.29 -3.38 6.50
C VAL A 263 6.45 -2.39 6.42
N ARG A 264 6.94 -2.07 5.22
CA ARG A 264 8.03 -1.09 5.04
C ARG A 264 7.60 0.34 5.37
N VAL A 265 6.35 0.71 5.08
CA VAL A 265 5.89 2.09 5.18
C VAL A 265 5.18 2.46 6.48
N GLN A 266 4.56 1.50 7.18
CA GLN A 266 3.76 1.77 8.40
C GLN A 266 4.53 2.47 9.53
N SER A 267 5.86 2.28 9.58
CA SER A 267 6.74 2.95 10.57
C SER A 267 7.89 3.71 9.91
N ALA A 268 7.78 3.99 8.60
CA ALA A 268 8.85 4.66 7.87
C ALA A 268 9.02 6.10 8.35
N PRO A 269 10.25 6.53 8.70
CA PRO A 269 10.48 7.92 9.05
C PRO A 269 10.20 8.82 7.85
N TRP A 270 9.82 10.06 8.12
CA TRP A 270 9.61 11.04 7.07
C TRP A 270 10.91 11.26 6.27
N THR A 271 10.81 11.09 4.95
CA THR A 271 11.89 11.42 4.02
C THR A 271 11.58 12.78 3.38
N PRO A 272 12.54 13.72 3.35
CA PRO A 272 12.33 15.02 2.73
C PRO A 272 12.23 14.87 1.21
N LEU A 273 10.99 14.74 0.71
CA LEU A 273 10.65 14.72 -0.71
C LEU A 273 9.82 15.95 -1.07
N ALA A 274 9.86 16.34 -2.35
CA ALA A 274 9.02 17.41 -2.84
C ALA A 274 7.54 17.04 -2.65
N ILE A 275 6.82 17.84 -1.87
CA ILE A 275 5.43 17.58 -1.53
C ILE A 275 4.55 18.15 -2.63
N ASN A 276 3.55 17.36 -3.01
CA ASN A 276 2.57 17.81 -3.98
C ASN A 276 1.81 19.04 -3.48
N PHE A 277 1.76 20.11 -4.28
CA PHE A 277 1.04 21.34 -3.97
C PHE A 277 -0.41 21.07 -3.51
N TRP A 278 -1.10 20.14 -4.17
CA TRP A 278 -2.49 19.80 -3.89
C TRP A 278 -2.69 19.09 -2.55
N LEU A 279 -1.63 18.60 -1.91
CA LEU A 279 -1.72 18.08 -0.55
C LEU A 279 -1.78 19.23 0.47
N LEU A 280 -1.08 20.33 0.18
CA LEU A 280 -0.86 21.44 1.11
C LEU A 280 -1.81 22.62 0.88
N TYR A 281 -2.16 22.89 -0.38
CA TYR A 281 -2.83 24.10 -0.82
C TYR A 281 -4.12 23.81 -1.58
N GLU A 282 -5.02 24.79 -1.55
CA GLU A 282 -6.20 24.92 -2.38
C GLU A 282 -6.33 26.37 -2.85
N PHE A 283 -7.19 26.61 -3.83
CA PHE A 283 -7.36 27.93 -4.42
C PHE A 283 -8.53 28.65 -3.79
N LYS A 284 -8.29 29.89 -3.37
CA LYS A 284 -9.31 30.84 -2.94
C LYS A 284 -9.55 31.83 -4.08
N VAL A 285 -10.75 31.81 -4.63
CA VAL A 285 -11.18 32.70 -5.71
C VAL A 285 -12.06 33.78 -5.09
N THR A 286 -11.58 35.02 -5.07
CA THR A 286 -12.25 36.17 -4.44
C THR A 286 -12.74 37.14 -5.51
N ALA A 287 -14.01 37.54 -5.45
CA ALA A 287 -14.60 38.47 -6.42
C ALA A 287 -14.05 39.90 -6.25
N LEU A 288 -13.64 40.53 -7.36
CA LEU A 288 -13.13 41.91 -7.39
C LEU A 288 -14.24 42.96 -7.51
N GLU A 289 -15.39 42.54 -8.03
CA GLU A 289 -16.59 43.35 -8.26
C GLU A 289 -17.84 42.61 -7.79
N ASP A 290 -18.97 43.31 -7.76
CA ASP A 290 -20.26 42.70 -7.46
C ASP A 290 -20.78 41.90 -8.65
N ASP A 291 -21.70 40.97 -8.38
CA ASP A 291 -22.39 40.15 -9.38
C ASP A 291 -21.47 39.23 -10.20
N VAL A 292 -20.36 38.76 -9.62
CA VAL A 292 -19.48 37.75 -10.25
C VAL A 292 -20.17 36.39 -10.22
N LYS A 293 -20.51 35.87 -11.40
CA LYS A 293 -21.29 34.63 -11.54
C LYS A 293 -20.40 33.41 -11.70
N ILE A 294 -20.65 32.41 -10.87
CA ILE A 294 -20.23 31.02 -11.10
C ILE A 294 -21.32 30.38 -11.94
N THR A 295 -20.99 29.99 -13.16
CA THR A 295 -21.95 29.43 -14.11
C THR A 295 -21.71 27.94 -14.32
N SER A 296 -22.76 27.16 -14.58
CA SER A 296 -22.58 25.78 -15.04
C SER A 296 -21.82 25.84 -16.38
N GLY A 297 -20.60 25.32 -16.42
CA GLY A 297 -19.83 25.30 -17.65
C GLY A 297 -20.65 24.64 -18.76
N ALA A 298 -20.63 25.20 -19.97
CA ALA A 298 -21.26 24.60 -21.16
C ALA A 298 -20.51 23.33 -21.65
N GLY A 299 -19.82 22.66 -20.73
CA GLY A 299 -18.94 21.53 -20.96
C GLY A 299 -19.69 20.21 -21.02
N GLU A 300 -20.61 20.06 -21.98
CA GLU A 300 -20.82 18.74 -22.57
C GLU A 300 -19.56 18.24 -23.30
N GLY A 301 -18.52 19.06 -23.50
CA GLY A 301 -17.27 18.63 -24.14
C GLY A 301 -16.52 17.49 -23.42
N PHE A 302 -16.51 17.47 -22.09
CA PHE A 302 -15.89 16.36 -21.33
C PHE A 302 -16.78 15.10 -21.31
N SER A 303 -18.10 15.24 -21.45
CA SER A 303 -19.02 14.11 -21.60
C SER A 303 -19.16 13.65 -23.06
N PHE A 304 -18.80 14.47 -24.04
CA PHE A 304 -18.93 14.20 -25.48
C PHE A 304 -17.95 13.11 -25.94
N LEU A 305 -16.66 13.21 -25.56
CA LEU A 305 -15.66 12.20 -25.88
C LEU A 305 -15.88 10.88 -25.13
N GLY A 306 -16.36 10.94 -23.88
CA GLY A 306 -16.78 9.75 -23.12
C GLY A 306 -17.99 9.04 -23.74
N ARG A 307 -19.01 9.79 -24.16
CA ARG A 307 -20.23 9.24 -24.78
C ARG A 307 -20.01 8.71 -26.20
N LEU A 308 -19.06 9.26 -26.96
CA LEU A 308 -18.65 8.74 -28.27
C LEU A 308 -17.86 7.43 -28.15
N ALA A 309 -17.01 7.29 -27.14
CA ALA A 309 -16.30 6.04 -26.86
C ALA A 309 -17.24 4.92 -26.39
N GLU A 310 -18.38 5.26 -25.78
CA GLU A 310 -19.40 4.33 -25.29
C GLU A 310 -20.53 4.02 -26.28
N GLY A 311 -20.46 4.55 -27.52
CA GLY A 311 -21.43 4.24 -28.58
C GLY A 311 -22.86 4.74 -28.33
N GLN A 312 -23.08 5.69 -27.41
CA GLN A 312 -24.41 6.24 -27.13
C GLN A 312 -24.78 7.34 -28.14
N SER A 313 -26.03 7.31 -28.65
CA SER A 313 -26.50 8.31 -29.61
C SER A 313 -26.58 9.71 -28.97
N ILE A 314 -25.94 10.68 -29.60
CA ILE A 314 -25.87 12.07 -29.15
C ILE A 314 -27.22 12.73 -29.44
N SER A 315 -28.03 12.94 -28.42
CA SER A 315 -29.16 13.87 -28.47
C SER A 315 -28.62 15.27 -28.23
N THR A 316 -28.30 16.02 -29.30
CA THR A 316 -28.00 17.45 -29.22
C THR A 316 -29.29 18.22 -28.90
N SER A 317 -29.62 18.37 -27.62
CA SER A 317 -30.66 19.33 -27.22
C SER A 317 -30.06 20.74 -27.31
N PRO A 318 -30.57 21.66 -28.15
CA PRO A 318 -29.96 22.98 -28.37
C PRO A 318 -30.09 23.95 -27.18
N ASP A 319 -30.73 23.54 -26.09
CA ASP A 319 -31.17 24.41 -24.98
C ASP A 319 -30.52 24.07 -23.63
N ALA A 320 -29.22 23.77 -23.62
CA ALA A 320 -28.45 23.80 -22.37
C ALA A 320 -28.21 25.27 -21.96
N SER A 321 -29.25 25.93 -21.44
CA SER A 321 -29.15 27.30 -20.93
C SER A 321 -28.11 27.35 -19.80
N ILE A 322 -27.08 28.18 -19.95
CA ILE A 322 -26.06 28.43 -18.92
C ILE A 322 -26.77 28.85 -17.64
N LYS A 323 -26.75 28.00 -16.61
CA LYS A 323 -27.37 28.29 -15.32
C LYS A 323 -26.36 28.98 -14.42
N THR A 324 -26.76 30.10 -13.81
CA THR A 324 -25.99 30.69 -12.70
C THR A 324 -26.13 29.79 -11.49
N LEU A 325 -25.02 29.24 -11.00
CA LEU A 325 -24.97 28.36 -9.84
C LEU A 325 -24.84 29.16 -8.55
N LYS A 326 -24.02 30.21 -8.58
CA LYS A 326 -23.80 31.13 -7.46
C LYS A 326 -23.39 32.49 -7.98
N THR A 327 -23.78 33.55 -7.27
CA THR A 327 -23.35 34.92 -7.53
C THR A 327 -22.56 35.38 -6.31
N LEU A 328 -21.36 35.92 -6.54
CA LEU A 328 -20.48 36.44 -5.51
C LEU A 328 -20.52 37.97 -5.52
N LYS A 329 -20.61 38.57 -4.35
CA LYS A 329 -20.39 40.01 -4.13
C LYS A 329 -18.92 40.32 -4.03
N LYS A 330 -18.55 41.59 -4.20
CA LYS A 330 -17.17 42.05 -4.03
C LYS A 330 -16.60 41.62 -2.68
N GLY A 331 -15.45 40.95 -2.70
CA GLY A 331 -14.78 40.42 -1.51
C GLY A 331 -15.28 39.06 -1.02
N GLU A 332 -16.43 38.55 -1.52
CA GLU A 332 -16.83 37.18 -1.27
C GLU A 332 -15.92 36.21 -2.03
N PHE A 333 -15.75 35.02 -1.48
CA PHE A 333 -14.84 34.03 -2.04
C PHE A 333 -15.40 32.61 -1.99
N VAL A 334 -14.83 31.77 -2.85
CA VAL A 334 -15.02 30.33 -2.83
C VAL A 334 -13.66 29.64 -2.77
N VAL A 335 -13.60 28.49 -2.11
CA VAL A 335 -12.35 27.73 -1.91
C VAL A 335 -12.47 26.34 -2.52
N GLY A 336 -11.47 25.92 -3.30
CA GLY A 336 -11.56 24.70 -4.07
C GLY A 336 -10.38 24.47 -5.01
N GLN A 337 -10.59 23.61 -6.00
CA GLN A 337 -9.61 23.33 -7.05
C GLN A 337 -9.97 24.15 -8.29
N ILE A 338 -8.95 24.63 -9.02
CA ILE A 338 -9.15 25.33 -10.29
C ILE A 338 -8.43 24.62 -11.44
N TRP A 339 -9.02 24.69 -12.62
CA TRP A 339 -8.38 24.32 -13.88
C TRP A 339 -8.58 25.47 -14.87
N LYS A 340 -7.53 25.85 -15.59
CA LYS A 340 -7.65 26.86 -16.64
C LYS A 340 -8.25 26.17 -17.86
N SER A 341 -9.44 26.60 -18.24
CA SER A 341 -10.05 26.15 -19.49
C SER A 341 -9.75 27.18 -20.56
N LYS A 342 -8.98 26.78 -21.58
CA LYS A 342 -9.01 27.50 -22.85
C LYS A 342 -10.16 26.94 -23.66
N LYS A 343 -11.20 27.75 -23.90
CA LYS A 343 -12.23 27.39 -24.87
C LYS A 343 -11.60 27.45 -26.27
N ASN A 344 -10.96 26.35 -26.67
CA ASN A 344 -10.58 26.12 -28.05
C ASN A 344 -11.83 25.73 -28.84
N ASP A 345 -12.71 26.72 -29.01
CA ASP A 345 -13.95 26.60 -29.77
C ASP A 345 -13.69 26.69 -31.27
N ALA A 346 -12.45 26.51 -31.73
CA ALA A 346 -12.06 26.68 -33.12
C ALA A 346 -12.82 25.73 -34.07
N LEU A 347 -13.04 24.47 -33.66
CA LEU A 347 -13.75 23.49 -34.48
C LEU A 347 -15.26 23.77 -34.55
N LEU A 348 -15.89 24.08 -33.40
CA LEU A 348 -17.33 24.35 -33.31
C LEU A 348 -17.69 25.72 -33.91
N SER A 349 -16.85 26.73 -33.71
CA SER A 349 -17.01 28.08 -34.28
C SER A 349 -16.82 28.09 -35.80
N ALA A 350 -15.88 27.28 -36.32
CA ALA A 350 -15.70 27.09 -37.76
C ALA A 350 -16.91 26.40 -38.41
N LEU A 351 -17.49 25.39 -37.76
CA LEU A 351 -18.71 24.72 -38.22
C LEU A 351 -19.96 25.62 -38.16
N MET A 352 -20.06 26.49 -37.15
CA MET A 352 -21.24 27.30 -36.88
C MET A 352 -21.21 28.72 -37.49
N ARG A 353 -20.13 29.12 -38.19
CA ARG A 353 -19.95 30.47 -38.76
C ARG A 353 -20.23 31.62 -37.77
N LYS A 354 -19.99 31.41 -36.48
CA LYS A 354 -20.10 32.49 -35.48
C LYS A 354 -18.76 33.22 -35.39
N GLN A 355 -18.80 34.55 -35.44
CA GLN A 355 -17.63 35.38 -35.16
C GLN A 355 -17.05 35.01 -33.79
N HIS A 356 -15.73 34.86 -33.72
CA HIS A 356 -14.99 34.72 -32.46
C HIS A 356 -15.42 35.85 -31.52
N LYS A 357 -16.16 35.51 -30.46
CA LYS A 357 -16.20 36.36 -29.26
C LYS A 357 -14.85 36.23 -28.58
N ASP A 358 -14.33 37.34 -28.06
CA ASP A 358 -13.07 37.43 -27.33
C ASP A 358 -12.90 36.23 -26.37
N GLU A 359 -11.72 35.62 -26.39
CA GLU A 359 -11.38 34.50 -25.51
C GLU A 359 -11.45 34.95 -24.05
N VAL A 360 -12.60 34.74 -23.41
CA VAL A 360 -12.71 34.92 -21.96
C VAL A 360 -11.99 33.74 -21.32
N GLU A 361 -10.84 34.00 -20.72
CA GLU A 361 -10.16 33.01 -19.89
C GLU A 361 -11.05 32.68 -18.69
N THR A 362 -11.56 31.46 -18.66
CA THR A 362 -12.37 30.95 -17.55
C THR A 362 -11.57 29.95 -16.72
N VAL A 363 -11.78 29.98 -15.41
CA VAL A 363 -11.35 28.89 -14.53
C VAL A 363 -12.55 28.02 -14.16
N THR A 364 -12.42 26.71 -14.39
CA THR A 364 -13.35 25.73 -13.84
C THR A 364 -12.99 25.54 -12.37
N PHE A 365 -13.95 25.78 -11.50
CA PHE A 365 -13.79 25.66 -10.06
C PHE A 365 -14.55 24.43 -9.55
N TYR A 366 -14.01 23.74 -8.54
CA TYR A 366 -14.70 22.68 -7.79
C TYR A 366 -14.60 22.95 -6.29
N SER A 367 -15.71 23.35 -5.68
CA SER A 367 -15.81 23.54 -4.22
C SER A 367 -15.79 22.20 -3.50
N ARG A 368 -14.93 22.07 -2.48
CA ARG A 368 -14.99 20.94 -1.54
C ARG A 368 -15.81 21.25 -0.28
N ALA A 369 -16.19 22.51 -0.07
CA ALA A 369 -17.09 22.92 1.02
C ALA A 369 -18.55 22.54 0.71
N ASP A 370 -19.45 22.75 1.69
CA ASP A 370 -20.85 22.30 1.72
C ASP A 370 -21.65 22.51 0.43
N ASP A 371 -21.32 23.54 -0.35
CA ASP A 371 -22.08 23.89 -1.56
C ASP A 371 -21.78 23.00 -2.80
N ARG A 372 -20.69 22.20 -2.79
CA ARG A 372 -20.28 21.26 -3.88
C ARG A 372 -20.46 21.79 -5.32
N ILE A 373 -20.16 23.07 -5.52
CA ILE A 373 -20.38 23.75 -6.81
C ILE A 373 -19.23 23.43 -7.75
N SER A 374 -19.55 22.98 -8.96
CA SER A 374 -18.62 22.96 -10.10
C SER A 374 -19.11 23.90 -11.20
N GLY A 375 -18.27 24.87 -11.60
CA GLY A 375 -18.65 25.86 -12.60
C GLY A 375 -17.50 26.70 -13.14
N GLU A 376 -17.79 27.49 -14.17
CA GLU A 376 -16.87 28.42 -14.80
C GLU A 376 -17.00 29.82 -14.18
N ILE A 377 -15.86 30.47 -13.96
CA ILE A 377 -15.74 31.85 -13.48
C ILE A 377 -14.79 32.62 -14.40
N ASP A 378 -15.15 33.85 -14.75
CA ASP A 378 -14.32 34.78 -15.52
C ASP A 378 -13.12 35.23 -14.68
N ILE A 379 -11.91 34.92 -15.16
CA ILE A 379 -10.68 35.16 -14.43
C ILE A 379 -10.37 36.66 -14.24
N THR A 380 -10.89 37.51 -15.13
CA THR A 380 -10.63 38.96 -15.08
C THR A 380 -11.39 39.65 -13.95
N LYS A 381 -12.41 38.99 -13.41
CA LYS A 381 -13.30 39.51 -12.36
C LYS A 381 -12.94 39.01 -10.96
N VAL A 382 -11.88 38.23 -10.83
CA VAL A 382 -11.49 37.58 -9.59
C VAL A 382 -9.99 37.72 -9.31
N VAL A 383 -9.64 37.69 -8.03
CA VAL A 383 -8.27 37.43 -7.59
C VAL A 383 -8.19 36.00 -7.06
N ILE A 384 -7.18 35.29 -7.50
CA ILE A 384 -6.94 33.90 -7.12
C ILE A 384 -5.69 33.85 -6.24
N THR A 385 -5.84 33.30 -5.04
CA THR A 385 -4.74 33.04 -4.12
C THR A 385 -4.71 31.56 -3.74
N CYS A 386 -3.54 31.08 -3.33
CA CYS A 386 -3.38 29.72 -2.82
C CYS A 386 -3.41 29.79 -1.30
N VAL A 387 -4.39 29.15 -0.67
CA VAL A 387 -4.54 29.09 0.78
C VAL A 387 -4.18 27.69 1.30
N PRO A 388 -3.52 27.57 2.47
CA PRO A 388 -3.26 26.28 3.08
C PRO A 388 -4.58 25.54 3.36
N ARG A 389 -4.62 24.25 3.02
CA ARG A 389 -5.78 23.41 3.27
C ARG A 389 -6.06 23.27 4.76
N GLN A 390 -7.34 23.17 5.08
CA GLN A 390 -7.82 23.07 6.46
C GLN A 390 -7.88 21.63 7.01
N THR A 391 -7.20 20.69 6.36
CA THR A 391 -7.10 19.30 6.83
C THR A 391 -6.23 19.19 8.08
N THR A 392 -6.53 18.24 8.97
CA THR A 392 -5.74 17.93 10.18
C THR A 392 -4.24 17.81 9.87
N PHE A 393 -3.89 17.05 8.82
CA PHE A 393 -2.52 16.85 8.36
C PHE A 393 -1.77 18.17 8.08
N VAL A 394 -2.36 19.09 7.30
CA VAL A 394 -1.71 20.38 6.99
C VAL A 394 -1.57 21.25 8.23
N ARG A 395 -2.57 21.26 9.11
CA ARG A 395 -2.53 22.04 10.35
C ARG A 395 -1.47 21.54 11.32
N GLU A 396 -1.31 20.23 11.45
CA GLU A 396 -0.37 19.61 12.38
C GLU A 396 1.07 19.64 11.88
N HIS A 397 1.30 19.31 10.60
CA HIS A 397 2.65 19.18 10.05
C HIS A 397 3.18 20.44 9.36
N TYR A 398 2.28 21.33 8.92
CA TYR A 398 2.66 22.54 8.18
C TYR A 398 1.98 23.81 8.74
N PRO A 399 1.99 24.05 10.06
CA PRO A 399 1.32 25.21 10.67
C PRO A 399 1.88 26.57 10.24
N PHE A 400 3.08 26.56 9.63
CA PHE A 400 3.77 27.77 9.17
C PHE A 400 3.39 28.19 7.75
N LEU A 401 2.62 27.38 7.00
CA LEU A 401 2.23 27.75 5.64
C LEU A 401 1.35 29.00 5.66
N LYS A 402 1.62 29.89 4.71
CA LYS A 402 0.89 31.14 4.52
C LYS A 402 0.16 31.11 3.19
N GLU A 403 -0.84 31.97 3.07
CA GLU A 403 -1.44 32.30 1.78
C GLU A 403 -0.37 32.86 0.84
N ILE A 404 -0.34 32.37 -0.40
CA ILE A 404 0.61 32.78 -1.44
C ILE A 404 -0.15 33.19 -2.72
N PRO A 405 0.41 34.11 -3.53
CA PRO A 405 -0.21 34.48 -4.80
C PRO A 405 -0.23 33.28 -5.77
N TRP A 406 -1.27 33.18 -6.58
CA TRP A 406 -1.28 32.24 -7.71
C TRP A 406 -0.40 32.75 -8.85
N ASP A 407 0.41 31.88 -9.44
CA ASP A 407 1.38 32.23 -10.48
C ASP A 407 0.79 32.25 -11.91
N GLY A 408 -0.52 32.04 -12.05
CA GLY A 408 -1.21 32.03 -13.33
C GLY A 408 -1.05 30.73 -14.13
N LYS A 409 -0.30 29.75 -13.62
CA LYS A 409 -0.17 28.43 -14.24
C LYS A 409 -1.20 27.49 -13.61
N ALA A 410 -2.20 27.08 -14.38
CA ALA A 410 -3.00 25.92 -14.01
C ALA A 410 -2.38 24.67 -14.63
N ARG A 411 -2.76 23.50 -14.11
CA ARG A 411 -2.39 22.23 -14.73
C ARG A 411 -3.10 22.11 -16.08
N ASP A 412 -2.33 21.88 -17.14
CA ASP A 412 -2.83 21.50 -18.47
C ASP A 412 -3.55 20.15 -18.44
#